data_AF-A0A9D7ASI4-F1
#
_entry.id   AF-A0A9D7ASI4-F1
#
_cell.length_a   1.000
_cell.length_b   1.000
_cell.length_c   1.000
_cell.angle_alpha   90.00
_cell.angle_beta   90.00
_cell.angle_gamma   90.00
#
_symmetry.space_group_name_H-M   'P 1'
#
loop_
_entity.id
_entity.type
_entity.pdbx_description
1 polymer ?
#
loop_
_entity_poly.entity_id
_entity_poly.type
_entity_poly.pdbx_seq_one_letter_code
_entity_poly.pdbx_strand_id
1 'polypeptide(L)'
;MLGPLVGALQKRRIPLVSAHLYAPACTVDFANQHWLPYLGRRQAGKNAFPLHVSILSDTMERLDHVALGGVLGYQKSLLYLVARAFEEDTPSPLLGMHGAWDRAKLFGEWNNAAETLQSLRDFERAAAELRASGALVLDPPINEPLVFTRTNAFGQPVVPGPDADQADTRQRTAHGTFDCDAPLVLRTIERIRGGVALRQDIDLSDVP
;
A
#
# COMPACT_ATOMS: atom_id res chain seq x y z
N MET A 1 -1.22 -0.07 -14.00
CA MET A 1 -2.60 0.11 -14.55
C MET A 1 -3.56 0.74 -13.53
N LEU A 2 -3.27 1.96 -13.05
CA LEU A 2 -4.22 2.80 -12.26
C LEU A 2 -3.79 4.28 -12.33
N GLY A 3 -2.48 4.57 -12.31
CA GLY A 3 -1.94 5.92 -12.48
C GLY A 3 -2.47 6.66 -13.74
N PRO A 4 -2.33 6.10 -14.96
CA PRO A 4 -2.89 6.71 -16.17
C PRO A 4 -4.41 6.93 -16.13
N LEU A 5 -5.15 6.08 -15.41
CA LEU A 5 -6.59 6.25 -15.22
C LEU A 5 -6.89 7.53 -14.45
N VAL A 6 -6.11 7.88 -13.43
CA VAL A 6 -6.25 9.17 -12.73
C VAL A 6 -6.19 10.32 -13.72
N GLY A 7 -5.15 10.35 -14.58
CA GLY A 7 -5.03 11.38 -15.62
C GLY A 7 -6.23 11.42 -16.57
N ALA A 8 -6.80 10.27 -16.93
CA ALA A 8 -8.00 10.20 -17.76
C ALA A 8 -9.25 10.74 -17.04
N LEU A 9 -9.43 10.43 -15.75
CA LEU A 9 -10.53 10.94 -14.94
C LEU A 9 -10.44 12.47 -14.76
N GLN A 10 -9.22 12.98 -14.56
CA GLN A 10 -8.95 14.42 -14.50
C GLN A 10 -9.33 15.14 -15.79
N LYS A 11 -8.93 14.59 -16.95
CA LYS A 11 -9.29 15.12 -18.28
C LYS A 11 -10.80 15.15 -18.50
N ARG A 12 -11.53 14.16 -17.97
CA ARG A 12 -12.99 14.07 -18.02
C ARG A 12 -13.70 14.83 -16.90
N ARG A 13 -12.97 15.51 -16.02
CA ARG A 13 -13.49 16.24 -14.84
C ARG A 13 -14.35 15.36 -13.91
N ILE A 14 -14.05 14.06 -13.86
CA ILE A 14 -14.72 13.12 -12.96
C ILE A 14 -14.08 13.28 -11.57
N PRO A 15 -14.84 13.67 -10.53
CA PRO A 15 -14.28 13.97 -9.23
C PRO A 15 -13.72 12.71 -8.56
N LEU A 16 -12.51 12.81 -8.00
CA LEU A 16 -11.92 11.79 -7.13
C LEU A 16 -11.92 12.33 -5.71
N VAL A 17 -12.37 11.51 -4.76
CA VAL A 17 -12.48 11.90 -3.35
C VAL A 17 -11.25 11.46 -2.55
N SER A 18 -10.75 10.25 -2.80
CA SER A 18 -9.51 9.72 -2.24
C SER A 18 -9.00 8.56 -3.10
N ALA A 19 -7.74 8.19 -2.92
CA ALA A 19 -7.19 6.94 -3.43
C ALA A 19 -6.43 6.20 -2.32
N HIS A 20 -6.48 4.87 -2.34
CA HIS A 20 -5.83 4.00 -1.36
C HIS A 20 -5.06 2.94 -2.13
N LEU A 21 -3.75 2.87 -1.93
CA LEU A 21 -2.88 1.91 -2.58
C LEU A 21 -2.27 0.99 -1.54
N TYR A 22 -2.50 -0.30 -1.73
CA TYR A 22 -1.87 -1.35 -0.93
C TYR A 22 -0.67 -1.89 -1.69
N ALA A 23 0.49 -1.71 -1.09
CA ALA A 23 1.75 -2.27 -1.54
C ALA A 23 2.00 -2.04 -3.06
N PRO A 24 1.89 -0.79 -3.56
CA PRO A 24 1.86 -0.52 -4.99
C PRO A 24 3.12 -0.99 -5.73
N ALA A 25 2.96 -1.93 -6.65
CA ALA A 25 4.02 -2.45 -7.50
C ALA A 25 4.30 -1.57 -8.73
N CYS A 26 4.46 -0.27 -8.54
CA CYS A 26 4.88 0.66 -9.60
C CYS A 26 6.18 1.38 -9.20
N THR A 27 6.99 1.75 -10.18
CA THR A 27 8.24 2.48 -9.93
C THR A 27 7.96 3.83 -9.27
N VAL A 28 8.95 4.37 -8.55
CA VAL A 28 8.88 5.72 -7.99
C VAL A 28 8.71 6.76 -9.11
N ASP A 29 9.38 6.55 -10.25
CA ASP A 29 9.24 7.43 -11.40
C ASP A 29 7.80 7.45 -11.96
N PHE A 30 7.18 6.27 -12.11
CA PHE A 30 5.77 6.17 -12.46
C PHE A 30 4.87 6.94 -11.48
N ALA A 31 5.19 6.90 -10.18
CA ALA A 31 4.43 7.62 -9.17
C ALA A 31 4.57 9.14 -9.28
N ASN A 32 5.78 9.62 -9.56
CA ASN A 32 6.06 11.04 -9.84
C ASN A 32 5.24 11.54 -11.02
N GLN A 33 5.11 10.74 -12.07
CA GLN A 33 4.40 11.12 -13.29
C GLN A 33 2.88 11.04 -13.16
N HIS A 34 2.36 10.02 -12.47
CA HIS A 34 0.93 9.69 -12.55
C HIS A 34 0.14 9.92 -11.27
N TRP A 35 0.77 9.99 -10.10
CA TRP A 35 0.09 10.21 -8.84
C TRP A 35 0.30 11.64 -8.33
N LEU A 36 1.56 12.02 -8.09
CA LEU A 36 1.91 13.28 -7.42
C LEU A 36 1.28 14.56 -8.02
N PRO A 37 1.16 14.72 -9.36
CA PRO A 37 0.63 15.97 -9.94
C PRO A 37 -0.83 16.27 -9.54
N TYR A 38 -1.57 15.22 -9.17
CA TYR A 38 -2.98 15.27 -8.84
C TYR A 38 -3.26 15.26 -7.34
N LEU A 39 -2.21 15.20 -6.51
CA LEU A 39 -2.36 15.25 -5.05
C LEU A 39 -2.48 16.70 -4.58
N GLY A 40 -3.22 16.88 -3.49
CA GLY A 40 -3.39 18.18 -2.84
C GLY A 40 -4.75 18.31 -2.16
N ARG A 41 -5.01 19.47 -1.57
CA ARG A 41 -6.36 19.83 -1.15
C ARG A 41 -7.20 20.16 -2.37
N ARG A 42 -8.46 19.71 -2.37
CA ARG A 42 -9.43 20.07 -3.39
C ARG A 42 -9.57 21.60 -3.44
N GLN A 43 -9.23 22.19 -4.57
CA GLN A 43 -9.37 23.63 -4.83
C GLN A 43 -10.33 23.81 -6.01
N ALA A 44 -10.99 24.96 -6.08
CA ALA A 44 -11.88 25.27 -7.21
C ALA A 44 -11.10 25.13 -8.53
N GLY A 45 -11.53 24.21 -9.40
CA GLY A 45 -10.88 23.95 -10.70
C GLY A 45 -9.78 22.87 -10.71
N LYS A 46 -9.31 22.37 -9.56
CA LYS A 46 -8.37 21.24 -9.48
C LYS A 46 -9.01 20.09 -8.72
N ASN A 47 -9.24 18.97 -9.42
CA ASN A 47 -9.76 17.74 -8.82
C ASN A 47 -8.65 16.98 -8.07
N ALA A 48 -8.03 17.67 -7.11
CA ALA A 48 -7.02 17.10 -6.24
C ALA A 48 -7.66 16.27 -5.12
N PHE A 49 -6.98 15.19 -4.74
CA PHE A 49 -7.44 14.24 -3.74
C PHE A 49 -6.26 13.76 -2.86
N PRO A 50 -6.52 13.33 -1.62
CA PRO A 50 -5.52 12.67 -0.80
C PRO A 50 -5.24 11.24 -1.29
N LEU A 51 -3.96 10.87 -1.29
CA LEU A 51 -3.51 9.50 -1.54
C LEU A 51 -3.03 8.87 -0.23
N HIS A 52 -3.58 7.69 0.08
CA HIS A 52 -3.14 6.84 1.18
C HIS A 52 -2.35 5.66 0.62
N VAL A 53 -1.21 5.36 1.21
CA VAL A 53 -0.36 4.24 0.83
C VAL A 53 -0.09 3.39 2.06
N SER A 54 -0.34 2.09 1.94
CA SER A 54 -0.04 1.11 2.98
C SER A 54 1.02 0.15 2.44
N ILE A 55 2.06 -0.11 3.23
CA ILE A 55 3.22 -0.91 2.84
C ILE A 55 3.57 -1.91 3.92
N LEU A 56 4.38 -2.91 3.57
CA LEU A 56 5.03 -3.78 4.53
C LEU A 56 6.30 -3.07 5.03
N SER A 57 6.68 -3.36 6.27
CA SER A 57 8.03 -3.05 6.74
C SER A 57 9.07 -3.83 5.93
N ASP A 58 10.30 -3.31 5.84
CA ASP A 58 11.42 -4.00 5.19
C ASP A 58 11.69 -5.38 5.81
N THR A 59 11.51 -5.51 7.13
CA THR A 59 11.63 -6.79 7.84
C THR A 59 10.61 -7.79 7.32
N MET A 60 9.34 -7.39 7.21
CA MET A 60 8.26 -8.27 6.75
C MET A 60 8.34 -8.56 5.25
N GLU A 61 8.74 -7.60 4.42
CA GLU A 61 9.06 -7.81 3.00
C GLU A 61 10.11 -8.91 2.82
N ARG A 62 11.16 -8.94 3.64
CA ARG A 62 12.21 -9.98 3.52
C ARG A 62 11.76 -11.35 3.97
N LEU A 63 10.81 -11.41 4.90
CA LEU A 63 10.23 -12.66 5.39
C LEU A 63 9.16 -13.21 4.45
N ASP A 64 8.63 -12.36 3.56
CA ASP A 64 7.72 -12.76 2.50
C ASP A 64 8.49 -13.48 1.37
N HIS A 65 8.13 -14.74 1.14
CA HIS A 65 8.74 -15.58 0.11
C HIS A 65 7.61 -16.15 -0.76
N VAL A 66 7.71 -15.98 -2.08
CA VAL A 66 6.69 -16.46 -3.04
C VAL A 66 6.77 -17.98 -3.30
N ALA A 67 7.82 -18.65 -2.83
CA ALA A 67 8.05 -20.05 -3.15
C ALA A 67 7.11 -21.01 -2.38
N LEU A 68 6.29 -21.77 -3.12
CA LEU A 68 5.83 -23.08 -2.68
C LEU A 68 7.05 -24.03 -2.57
N GLY A 69 7.34 -24.50 -1.35
CA GLY A 69 8.15 -25.66 -1.00
C GLY A 69 9.35 -26.05 -1.89
N GLY A 70 10.58 -25.81 -1.42
CA GLY A 70 11.76 -26.57 -1.84
C GLY A 70 13.06 -25.79 -2.08
N VAL A 71 14.17 -26.53 -2.10
CA VAL A 71 15.60 -26.14 -2.12
C VAL A 71 16.01 -25.21 -3.30
N LEU A 72 15.12 -24.93 -4.25
CA LEU A 72 15.38 -24.11 -5.45
C LEU A 72 14.43 -22.91 -5.65
N GLY A 73 13.57 -22.59 -4.67
CA GLY A 73 12.59 -21.51 -4.78
C GLY A 73 13.17 -20.09 -4.63
N TYR A 74 12.59 -19.11 -5.32
CA TYR A 74 12.91 -17.69 -5.16
C TYR A 74 12.51 -17.20 -3.75
N GLN A 75 13.50 -16.95 -2.90
CA GLN A 75 13.33 -16.58 -1.48
C GLN A 75 13.12 -15.08 -1.26
N LYS A 76 12.45 -14.38 -2.17
CA LYS A 76 12.14 -12.95 -2.01
C LYS A 76 10.65 -12.72 -2.19
N SER A 77 10.17 -11.58 -1.71
CA SER A 77 8.77 -11.20 -1.83
C SER A 77 8.36 -11.05 -3.29
N LEU A 78 7.06 -11.14 -3.53
CA LEU A 78 6.48 -10.90 -4.84
C LEU A 78 6.82 -9.50 -5.34
N LEU A 79 6.88 -8.51 -4.44
CA LEU A 79 7.24 -7.15 -4.80
C LEU A 79 8.70 -7.03 -5.23
N TYR A 80 9.62 -7.71 -4.55
CA TYR A 80 11.02 -7.77 -4.97
C TYR A 80 11.18 -8.53 -6.30
N LEU A 81 10.35 -9.56 -6.56
CA LEU A 81 10.30 -10.21 -7.88
C LEU A 81 9.84 -9.22 -8.95
N VAL A 82 8.73 -8.52 -8.73
CA VAL A 82 8.17 -7.55 -9.68
C VAL A 82 9.14 -6.38 -9.92
N ALA A 83 9.79 -5.86 -8.87
CA ALA A 83 10.78 -4.78 -9.00
C ALA A 83 11.95 -5.14 -9.92
N ARG A 84 12.34 -6.42 -9.94
CA ARG A 84 13.40 -6.96 -10.80
C ARG A 84 12.90 -7.45 -12.15
N ALA A 85 11.59 -7.65 -12.31
CA ALA A 85 10.96 -8.14 -13.53
C ALA A 85 10.58 -7.01 -14.51
N PHE A 86 10.65 -5.74 -14.09
CA PHE A 86 10.64 -4.65 -15.06
C PHE A 86 11.88 -4.80 -15.95
N GLU A 87 11.67 -5.04 -17.25
CA GLU A 87 12.70 -5.28 -18.28
C GLU A 87 13.60 -4.06 -18.57
N GLU A 88 13.68 -3.11 -17.64
CA GLU A 88 14.68 -2.06 -17.69
C GLU A 88 16.02 -2.69 -17.27
N ASP A 89 17.12 -2.30 -17.91
CA ASP A 89 18.49 -2.78 -17.61
C ASP A 89 18.94 -2.51 -16.16
N THR A 90 18.06 -1.97 -15.30
CA THR A 90 18.34 -1.49 -13.97
C THR A 90 17.17 -1.71 -13.00
N PRO A 91 17.41 -2.32 -11.82
CA PRO A 91 16.40 -2.40 -10.76
C PRO A 91 15.96 -1.01 -10.27
N SER A 92 14.67 -0.70 -10.35
CA SER A 92 14.08 0.51 -9.76
C SER A 92 13.32 0.18 -8.47
N PRO A 93 13.49 0.97 -7.39
CA PRO A 93 12.65 0.83 -6.21
C PRO A 93 11.18 1.08 -6.58
N LEU A 94 10.29 0.31 -5.96
CA LEU A 94 8.85 0.42 -6.14
C LEU A 94 8.25 1.25 -5.00
N LEU A 95 7.19 2.00 -5.30
CA LEU A 95 6.46 2.83 -4.34
C LEU A 95 5.95 2.00 -3.14
N GLY A 96 5.66 0.71 -3.33
CA GLY A 96 5.23 -0.19 -2.27
C GLY A 96 6.34 -0.66 -1.32
N MET A 97 7.61 -0.38 -1.62
CA MET A 97 8.73 -0.78 -0.77
C MET A 97 8.98 0.25 0.33
N HIS A 98 9.27 -0.22 1.55
CA HIS A 98 9.66 0.69 2.65
C HIS A 98 10.86 1.56 2.29
N GLY A 99 11.82 1.02 1.53
CA GLY A 99 12.98 1.76 1.03
C GLY A 99 12.63 2.99 0.17
N ALA A 100 11.51 2.99 -0.54
CA ALA A 100 11.09 4.16 -1.33
C ALA A 100 10.68 5.35 -0.45
N TRP A 101 10.36 5.10 0.83
CA TRP A 101 9.90 6.10 1.79
C TRP A 101 10.95 6.43 2.86
N ASP A 102 11.87 5.50 3.10
CA ASP A 102 13.04 5.67 3.96
C ASP A 102 14.26 5.06 3.26
N ARG A 103 15.11 5.92 2.69
CA ARG A 103 16.31 5.48 1.96
C ARG A 103 17.27 4.67 2.82
N ALA A 104 17.25 4.80 4.15
CA ALA A 104 18.07 3.96 5.02
C ALA A 104 17.59 2.49 5.03
N LYS A 105 16.38 2.22 4.55
CA LYS A 105 15.78 0.88 4.40
C LYS A 105 15.92 0.32 2.99
N LEU A 106 16.44 1.08 2.03
CA LEU A 106 16.81 0.52 0.73
C LEU A 106 17.97 -0.47 0.95
N PHE A 107 17.74 -1.72 0.57
CA PHE A 107 18.74 -2.77 0.74
C PHE A 107 19.06 -3.47 -0.57
N GLY A 108 20.34 -3.74 -0.77
CA GLY A 108 20.86 -4.41 -1.96
C GLY A 108 21.32 -3.42 -3.01
N GLU A 109 21.58 -3.93 -4.21
CA GLU A 109 22.07 -3.19 -5.37
C GLU A 109 20.92 -2.48 -6.09
N TRP A 110 20.27 -1.52 -5.41
CA TRP A 110 19.47 -0.52 -6.10
C TRP A 110 20.48 0.38 -6.80
N ASN A 111 20.62 0.20 -8.11
CA ASN A 111 21.65 0.83 -8.93
C ASN A 111 21.72 2.34 -8.62
N ASN A 112 22.92 2.85 -8.40
CA ASN A 112 23.19 4.28 -8.26
C ASN A 112 23.06 5.04 -9.61
N ALA A 113 22.26 4.53 -10.54
CA ALA A 113 21.93 5.19 -11.78
C ALA A 113 21.40 6.57 -11.44
N ALA A 114 21.95 7.58 -12.11
CA ALA A 114 21.64 8.98 -11.84
C ALA A 114 20.13 9.23 -11.94
N GLU A 115 19.46 8.58 -12.90
CA GLU A 115 18.02 8.69 -13.14
C GLU A 115 17.20 8.12 -11.98
N THR A 116 17.48 6.90 -11.52
CA THR A 116 16.80 6.31 -10.36
C THR A 116 16.96 7.15 -9.09
N LEU A 117 18.18 7.64 -8.86
CA LEU A 117 18.47 8.53 -7.73
C LEU A 117 17.74 9.88 -7.87
N GLN A 118 17.62 10.40 -9.09
CA GLN A 118 16.89 11.63 -9.37
C GLN A 118 15.39 11.45 -9.11
N SER A 119 14.77 10.38 -9.63
CA SER A 119 13.35 10.09 -9.37
C SER A 119 13.06 9.89 -7.89
N LEU A 120 13.96 9.25 -7.13
CA LEU A 120 13.85 9.14 -5.67
C LEU A 120 13.92 10.52 -4.99
N ARG A 121 14.88 11.38 -5.36
CA ARG A 121 15.01 12.73 -4.78
C ARG A 121 13.80 13.61 -5.07
N ASP A 122 13.27 13.52 -6.30
CA ASP A 122 12.09 14.27 -6.71
C ASP A 122 10.86 13.80 -5.95
N PHE A 123 10.72 12.48 -5.77
CA PHE A 123 9.68 11.90 -4.94
C PHE A 123 9.81 12.36 -3.48
N GLU A 124 10.99 12.26 -2.87
CA GLU A 124 11.22 12.66 -1.47
C GLU A 124 10.84 14.12 -1.22
N ARG A 125 11.25 15.03 -2.11
CA ARG A 125 10.94 16.46 -2.03
C ARG A 125 9.43 16.70 -2.10
N ALA A 126 8.78 16.16 -3.11
CA ALA A 126 7.34 16.34 -3.30
C ALA A 126 6.52 15.65 -2.18
N ALA A 127 6.94 14.47 -1.75
CA ALA A 127 6.31 13.73 -0.67
C ALA A 127 6.40 14.48 0.65
N ALA A 128 7.52 15.15 0.96
CA ALA A 128 7.63 15.96 2.17
C ALA A 128 6.57 17.07 2.23
N GLU A 129 6.41 17.82 1.13
CA GLU A 129 5.39 18.89 1.03
C GLU A 129 3.96 18.33 1.10
N LEU A 130 3.69 17.27 0.32
CA LEU A 130 2.36 16.66 0.26
C LEU A 130 1.96 16.00 1.59
N ARG A 131 2.91 15.37 2.29
CA ARG A 131 2.68 14.80 3.62
C ARG A 131 2.42 15.89 4.66
N ALA A 132 3.17 17.00 4.63
CA ALA A 132 2.90 18.13 5.51
C ALA A 132 1.50 18.73 5.32
N SER A 133 0.98 18.70 4.09
CA SER A 133 -0.38 19.16 3.78
C SER A 133 -1.50 18.14 4.08
N GLY A 134 -1.14 16.87 4.33
CA GLY A 134 -2.05 15.73 4.47
C GLY A 134 -2.56 15.14 3.14
N ALA A 135 -2.03 15.59 2.00
CA ALA A 135 -2.41 15.11 0.67
C ALA A 135 -1.75 13.78 0.28
N LEU A 136 -0.68 13.40 0.96
CA LEU A 136 -0.04 12.10 0.84
C LEU A 136 0.10 11.52 2.24
N VAL A 137 -0.41 10.31 2.46
CA VAL A 137 -0.37 9.64 3.76
C VAL A 137 0.26 8.28 3.57
N LEU A 138 1.38 8.06 4.26
CA LEU A 138 1.95 6.72 4.43
C LEU A 138 1.40 6.17 5.74
N ASP A 139 0.66 5.08 5.67
CA ASP A 139 0.24 4.34 6.85
C ASP A 139 1.46 3.73 7.57
N PRO A 140 1.40 3.52 8.89
CA PRO A 140 2.44 2.77 9.59
C PRO A 140 2.71 1.44 8.85
N PRO A 141 3.97 1.16 8.48
CA PRO A 141 4.29 -0.08 7.78
C PRO A 141 3.85 -1.30 8.60
N ILE A 142 3.23 -2.28 7.95
CA ILE A 142 2.86 -3.52 8.61
C ILE A 142 4.13 -4.26 9.01
N ASN A 143 4.34 -4.38 10.31
CA ASN A 143 5.55 -4.95 10.90
C ASN A 143 5.27 -6.21 11.73
N GLU A 144 4.00 -6.60 11.85
CA GLU A 144 3.60 -7.80 12.58
C GLU A 144 3.67 -9.04 11.68
N PRO A 145 4.02 -10.22 12.23
CA PRO A 145 4.11 -11.46 11.47
C PRO A 145 2.75 -12.02 11.03
N LEU A 146 1.69 -11.57 11.68
CA LEU A 146 0.31 -11.97 11.42
C LEU A 146 -0.55 -10.73 11.21
N VAL A 147 -1.37 -10.75 10.18
CA VAL A 147 -2.51 -9.82 10.02
C VAL A 147 -3.77 -10.48 10.55
N PHE A 148 -4.75 -9.66 10.94
CA PHE A 148 -6.04 -10.13 11.40
C PHE A 148 -7.04 -10.13 10.27
N THR A 149 -7.69 -11.27 10.03
CA THR A 149 -8.69 -11.44 8.97
C THR A 149 -10.10 -11.04 9.41
N ARG A 150 -10.28 -10.73 10.71
CA ARG A 150 -11.57 -10.39 11.30
C ARG A 150 -11.47 -9.31 12.37
N THR A 151 -12.47 -8.44 12.40
CA THR A 151 -12.73 -7.48 13.49
C THR A 151 -14.08 -7.75 14.14
N ASN A 152 -14.26 -7.33 15.39
CA ASN A 152 -15.57 -7.28 16.05
C ASN A 152 -16.37 -6.02 15.64
N ALA A 153 -17.58 -5.86 16.18
CA ALA A 153 -18.46 -4.71 15.98
C ALA A 153 -17.82 -3.34 16.33
N PHE A 154 -16.77 -3.34 17.14
CA PHE A 154 -16.03 -2.15 17.56
C PHE A 154 -14.77 -1.90 16.71
N GLY A 155 -14.56 -2.67 15.64
CA GLY A 155 -13.38 -2.58 14.79
C GLY A 155 -12.11 -3.14 15.42
N GLN A 156 -12.22 -3.84 16.55
CA GLN A 156 -11.06 -4.44 17.22
C GLN A 156 -10.76 -5.81 16.61
N PRO A 157 -9.48 -6.17 16.42
CA PRO A 157 -9.13 -7.48 15.90
C PRO A 157 -9.68 -8.61 16.78
N VAL A 158 -10.29 -9.62 16.16
CA VAL A 158 -10.75 -10.80 16.89
C VAL A 158 -9.55 -11.68 17.19
N VAL A 159 -9.27 -11.88 18.48
CA VAL A 159 -8.27 -12.86 18.93
C VAL A 159 -9.00 -14.19 19.11
N PRO A 160 -8.48 -15.28 18.51
CA PRO A 160 -9.09 -16.60 18.69
C PRO A 160 -9.05 -17.00 20.16
N GLY A 161 -10.14 -17.59 20.65
CA GLY A 161 -10.18 -18.20 21.98
C GLY A 161 -9.21 -19.39 22.06
N PRO A 162 -8.97 -19.94 23.28
CA PRO A 162 -8.02 -21.04 23.48
C PRO A 162 -8.28 -22.28 22.60
N ASP A 163 -9.54 -22.50 22.19
CA ASP A 163 -9.96 -23.66 21.39
C ASP A 163 -10.28 -23.33 19.92
N ALA A 164 -10.10 -22.08 19.48
CA ALA A 164 -10.41 -21.66 18.11
C ALA A 164 -9.21 -21.86 17.18
N ASP A 165 -9.46 -22.25 15.93
CA ASP A 165 -8.41 -22.31 14.91
C ASP A 165 -7.84 -20.90 14.68
N GLN A 166 -6.53 -20.76 14.87
CA GLN A 166 -5.86 -19.46 14.68
C GLN A 166 -5.88 -19.04 13.21
N ALA A 167 -5.97 -19.98 12.27
CA ALA A 167 -6.05 -19.71 10.84
C ALA A 167 -7.35 -18.98 10.44
N ASP A 168 -8.43 -19.10 11.22
CA ASP A 168 -9.72 -18.46 10.92
C ASP A 168 -9.72 -16.95 11.18
N THR A 169 -8.84 -16.46 12.07
CA THR A 169 -8.82 -15.06 12.51
C THR A 169 -7.51 -14.34 12.20
N ARG A 170 -6.48 -15.09 11.78
CA ARG A 170 -5.16 -14.56 11.46
C ARG A 170 -4.55 -15.25 10.25
N GLN A 171 -3.81 -14.49 9.47
CA GLN A 171 -3.02 -14.98 8.34
C GLN A 171 -1.60 -14.47 8.44
N ARG A 172 -0.63 -15.26 7.97
CA ARG A 172 0.77 -14.82 7.85
C ARG A 172 0.85 -13.60 6.96
N THR A 173 1.45 -12.52 7.48
CA THR A 173 1.69 -11.30 6.71
C THR A 173 2.56 -11.61 5.50
N ALA A 174 2.07 -11.27 4.33
CA ALA A 174 2.78 -11.35 3.06
C ALA A 174 2.33 -10.21 2.15
N HIS A 175 3.01 -10.01 1.03
CA HIS A 175 2.68 -8.91 0.14
C HIS A 175 1.25 -9.02 -0.43
N GLY A 176 0.69 -10.23 -0.52
CA GLY A 176 -0.68 -10.49 -0.95
C GLY A 176 -1.75 -10.42 0.14
N THR A 177 -1.45 -10.03 1.38
CA THR A 177 -2.42 -10.11 2.50
C THR A 177 -3.04 -8.78 2.91
N PHE A 178 -2.82 -7.69 2.16
CA PHE A 178 -3.35 -6.37 2.51
C PHE A 178 -4.88 -6.30 2.41
N ASP A 179 -5.48 -7.03 1.48
CA ASP A 179 -6.94 -7.17 1.35
C ASP A 179 -7.55 -8.13 2.38
N CYS A 180 -6.71 -8.95 3.02
CA CYS A 180 -7.08 -9.80 4.15
C CYS A 180 -6.85 -9.15 5.53
N ASP A 181 -6.18 -7.99 5.62
CA ASP A 181 -6.01 -7.25 6.88
C ASP A 181 -7.29 -6.44 7.19
N ALA A 182 -8.20 -7.05 7.95
CA ALA A 182 -9.49 -6.46 8.29
C ALA A 182 -9.37 -5.09 8.99
N PRO A 183 -8.48 -4.89 9.98
CA PRO A 183 -8.18 -3.56 10.51
C PRO A 183 -7.76 -2.53 9.45
N LEU A 184 -6.91 -2.90 8.49
CA LEU A 184 -6.51 -1.99 7.41
C LEU A 184 -7.69 -1.64 6.49
N VAL A 185 -8.44 -2.64 6.04
CA VAL A 185 -9.60 -2.45 5.17
C VAL A 185 -10.67 -1.59 5.87
N LEU A 186 -10.93 -1.84 7.15
CA LEU A 186 -11.86 -1.05 7.95
C LEU A 186 -11.45 0.42 7.99
N ARG A 187 -10.17 0.72 8.28
CA ARG A 187 -9.65 2.11 8.24
C ARG A 187 -9.83 2.76 6.88
N THR A 188 -9.61 2.02 5.79
CA THR A 188 -9.84 2.53 4.43
C THR A 188 -11.31 2.88 4.21
N ILE A 189 -12.24 2.02 4.61
CA ILE A 189 -13.68 2.30 4.52
C ILE A 189 -14.05 3.53 5.35
N GLU A 190 -13.53 3.64 6.58
CA GLU A 190 -13.76 4.80 7.45
C GLU A 190 -13.29 6.11 6.80
N ARG A 191 -12.11 6.10 6.16
CA ARG A 191 -11.59 7.24 5.39
C ARG A 191 -12.49 7.61 4.22
N ILE A 192 -12.97 6.62 3.47
CA ILE A 192 -13.86 6.85 2.32
C ILE A 192 -15.20 7.43 2.78
N ARG A 193 -15.75 6.94 3.89
CA ARG A 193 -17.02 7.41 4.46
C ARG A 193 -16.90 8.74 5.21
N GLY A 194 -15.69 9.12 5.63
CA GLY A 194 -15.47 10.29 6.49
C GLY A 194 -15.96 10.09 7.93
N GLY A 195 -16.02 8.83 8.42
CA GLY A 195 -16.53 8.51 9.75
C GLY A 195 -16.51 7.01 10.07
N VAL A 196 -16.92 6.65 11.28
CA VAL A 196 -16.90 5.26 11.79
C VAL A 196 -17.77 4.35 10.90
N ALA A 197 -17.16 3.31 10.34
CA ALA A 197 -17.73 2.55 9.24
C ALA A 197 -18.83 1.59 9.69
N LEU A 198 -18.80 1.10 10.94
CA LEU A 198 -19.70 0.06 11.42
C LEU A 198 -19.97 0.26 12.92
N ARG A 199 -21.25 0.28 13.30
CA ARG A 199 -21.71 0.21 14.70
C ARG A 199 -22.62 -1.00 14.96
N GLN A 200 -22.86 -1.81 13.94
CA GLN A 200 -23.81 -2.91 13.97
C GLN A 200 -23.18 -4.08 13.23
N ASP A 201 -23.18 -5.26 13.87
CA ASP A 201 -22.95 -6.51 13.18
C ASP A 201 -24.10 -6.70 12.19
N ILE A 202 -23.79 -6.73 10.90
CA ILE A 202 -24.76 -7.15 9.89
C ILE A 202 -24.81 -8.67 10.01
N ASP A 203 -25.87 -9.20 10.60
CA ASP A 203 -26.13 -10.62 10.54
C ASP A 203 -26.46 -11.00 9.09
N LEU A 204 -25.52 -11.68 8.44
CA LEU A 204 -25.69 -12.13 7.05
C LEU A 204 -26.67 -13.30 6.93
N SER A 205 -27.13 -13.88 8.05
CA SER A 205 -28.17 -14.91 8.02
C SER A 205 -29.55 -14.35 7.63
N ASP A 206 -29.72 -13.03 7.67
CA ASP A 206 -30.93 -12.31 7.22
C ASP A 206 -30.81 -11.73 5.80
N VAL A 207 -29.70 -11.96 5.09
CA VAL A 207 -29.54 -11.54 3.68
C VAL A 207 -30.06 -12.69 2.79
N PRO A 208 -31.14 -12.46 2.01
CA PRO A 208 -31.83 -13.50 1.24
C PRO A 208 -31.02 -14.08 0.07
#